data_AF-A0A415ET60-F1
#
_entry.id   AF-A0A415ET60-F1
#
_cell.length_a   1.000
_cell.length_b   1.000
_cell.length_c   1.000
_cell.angle_alpha   90.00
_cell.angle_beta   90.00
_cell.angle_gamma   90.00
#
_symmetry.space_group_name_H-M   'P 1'
#
loop_
_entity.id
_entity.type
_entity.pdbx_description
1 polymer ?
#
loop_
_entity_poly.entity_id
_entity_poly.type
_entity_poly.pdbx_seq_one_letter_code
_entity_poly.pdbx_strand_id
1 'polypeptide(L)'
;MKDLLASVFSGLIIDENEQNYFVQKGGVTFRLAKEEGEHHLGEAVEGFGYQNQKQENVLTTNIPKSRKGHYAFGTVTGSRRDLGVFVDIGLKDKDMVVSLDELPTMRELWPKKGDRLMVSLRVDDKERIWASLADEKIFKALSKNGTEQMKNQDVTGTVYRLKLAGTYLLTDDFYIGFVHPSERYQEPRLGEVVKGRVIGVRPDGVLNLSLKPRAHEAISNDAAMVLTFLERAPENKIPFTDKSAPEEILQTFGISKGQFKRALGTLMKQRLIEQKDGFTILVKKPN
;
A
#
# COMPACT_ATOMS: atom_id res chain seq x y z
N MET A 1 -6.14 28.28 -20.53
CA MET A 1 -6.29 26.82 -20.50
C MET A 1 -5.81 26.23 -19.17
N LYS A 2 -4.64 26.62 -18.65
CA LYS A 2 -4.12 26.27 -17.30
C LYS A 2 -5.13 26.24 -16.13
N ASP A 3 -6.05 27.21 -16.05
CA ASP A 3 -7.04 27.28 -14.95
C ASP A 3 -8.14 26.21 -15.06
N LEU A 4 -8.39 25.70 -16.26
CA LEU A 4 -9.41 24.68 -16.54
C LEU A 4 -8.86 23.26 -16.36
N LEU A 5 -7.55 23.05 -16.56
CA LEU A 5 -6.92 21.75 -16.37
C LEU A 5 -6.79 21.39 -14.89
N ALA A 6 -7.10 20.13 -14.56
CA ALA A 6 -7.13 19.60 -13.20
C ALA A 6 -8.04 20.39 -12.25
N SER A 7 -9.11 20.98 -12.79
CA SER A 7 -10.08 21.81 -12.07
C SER A 7 -11.50 21.33 -12.39
N VAL A 8 -12.44 21.57 -11.47
CA VAL A 8 -13.87 21.38 -11.70
C VAL A 8 -14.47 22.72 -12.15
N PHE A 9 -15.28 22.70 -13.20
CA PHE A 9 -15.97 23.89 -13.70
C PHE A 9 -17.26 23.51 -14.44
N SER A 10 -18.19 24.47 -14.54
CA SER A 10 -19.36 24.38 -15.41
C SER A 10 -19.06 24.98 -16.78
N GLY A 11 -19.35 24.24 -17.85
CA GLY A 11 -19.22 24.66 -19.25
C GLY A 11 -20.51 24.42 -20.04
N LEU A 12 -20.64 25.06 -21.20
CA LEU A 12 -21.84 24.97 -22.05
C LEU A 12 -21.66 23.90 -23.11
N ILE A 13 -22.64 23.01 -23.29
CA ILE A 13 -22.64 22.07 -24.41
C ILE A 13 -23.02 22.81 -25.68
N ILE A 14 -22.10 22.84 -26.65
CA ILE A 14 -22.26 23.62 -27.89
C ILE A 14 -22.48 22.75 -29.13
N ASP A 15 -22.09 21.48 -29.07
CA ASP A 15 -22.13 20.55 -30.19
C ASP A 15 -22.10 19.10 -29.69
N GLU A 16 -22.43 18.15 -30.54
CA GLU A 16 -22.38 16.72 -30.23
C GLU A 16 -22.14 15.85 -31.47
N ASN A 17 -21.63 14.65 -31.26
CA ASN A 17 -21.60 13.59 -32.27
C ASN A 17 -22.17 12.28 -31.70
N GLU A 18 -21.99 11.17 -32.42
CA GLU A 18 -22.51 9.86 -31.99
C GLU A 18 -22.01 9.41 -30.62
N GLN A 19 -20.80 9.82 -30.21
CA GLN A 19 -20.13 9.30 -29.02
C GLN A 19 -19.91 10.35 -27.93
N ASN A 20 -19.93 11.64 -28.26
CA ASN A 20 -19.49 12.70 -27.36
C ASN A 20 -20.32 13.98 -27.48
N TYR A 21 -20.43 14.68 -26.37
CA TYR A 21 -20.74 16.10 -26.30
C TYR A 21 -19.46 16.94 -26.36
N PHE A 22 -19.57 18.16 -26.87
CA PHE A 22 -18.50 19.15 -26.88
C PHE A 22 -18.87 20.31 -25.96
N VAL A 23 -18.11 20.45 -24.87
CA VAL A 23 -18.34 21.42 -23.81
C VAL A 23 -17.36 22.59 -23.97
N GLN A 24 -17.88 23.82 -24.07
CA GLN A 24 -17.07 25.02 -24.23
C GLN A 24 -16.98 25.82 -22.92
N LYS A 25 -15.75 26.21 -22.57
CA LYS A 25 -15.48 27.15 -21.48
C LYS A 25 -14.28 28.03 -21.82
N GLY A 26 -14.46 29.35 -21.77
CA GLY A 26 -13.36 30.30 -21.95
C GLY A 26 -12.59 30.12 -23.27
N GLY A 27 -13.30 29.84 -24.37
CA GLY A 27 -12.70 29.61 -25.69
C GLY A 27 -12.03 28.26 -25.89
N VAL A 28 -12.09 27.35 -24.91
CA VAL A 28 -11.57 25.98 -25.01
C VAL A 28 -12.72 24.99 -25.08
N THR A 29 -12.61 24.01 -25.98
CA THR A 29 -13.58 22.91 -26.11
C THR A 29 -13.03 21.64 -25.49
N PHE A 30 -13.86 20.97 -24.69
CA PHE A 30 -13.60 19.69 -24.05
C PHE A 30 -14.58 18.65 -24.55
N ARG A 31 -14.09 17.43 -24.79
CA ARG A 31 -14.92 16.27 -25.13
C ARG A 31 -15.50 15.66 -23.85
N LEU A 32 -16.80 15.47 -23.77
CA LEU A 32 -17.50 14.72 -22.71
C LEU A 32 -18.13 13.48 -23.34
N ALA A 33 -17.83 12.29 -22.82
CA ALA A 33 -18.36 11.06 -23.40
C ALA A 33 -19.84 10.88 -23.05
N LYS A 34 -20.68 10.51 -24.04
CA LYS A 34 -22.13 10.28 -23.84
C LYS A 34 -22.44 9.13 -22.87
N GLU A 35 -21.49 8.22 -22.67
CA GLU A 35 -21.58 7.14 -21.69
C GLU A 35 -21.60 7.64 -20.23
N GLU A 36 -21.17 8.87 -19.96
CA GLU A 36 -21.14 9.46 -18.61
C GLU A 36 -22.45 10.13 -18.19
N GLY A 37 -23.41 10.24 -19.11
CA GLY A 37 -24.71 10.86 -18.86
C GLY A 37 -25.35 11.43 -20.12
N GLU A 38 -26.67 11.52 -20.10
CA GLU A 38 -27.45 12.20 -21.14
C GLU A 38 -27.51 13.70 -20.84
N HIS A 39 -27.23 14.51 -21.87
CA HIS A 39 -27.25 15.97 -21.81
C HIS A 39 -27.80 16.57 -23.10
N HIS A 40 -28.13 17.86 -23.07
CA HIS A 40 -28.72 18.58 -24.21
C HIS A 40 -27.83 19.73 -24.69
N LEU A 41 -27.94 20.07 -25.98
CA LEU A 41 -27.32 21.28 -26.52
C LEU A 41 -27.84 22.53 -25.80
N GLY A 42 -26.94 23.44 -25.46
CA GLY A 42 -27.24 24.65 -24.68
C GLY A 42 -27.34 24.42 -23.16
N GLU A 43 -27.21 23.17 -22.69
CA GLU A 43 -27.16 22.85 -21.26
C GLU A 43 -25.78 23.18 -20.68
N ALA A 44 -25.76 23.65 -19.43
CA ALA A 44 -24.53 23.78 -18.66
C ALA A 44 -24.25 22.49 -17.89
N VAL A 45 -23.06 21.93 -18.07
CA VAL A 45 -22.61 20.71 -17.37
C VAL A 45 -21.40 21.01 -16.51
N GLU A 46 -21.41 20.55 -15.25
CA GLU A 46 -20.25 20.59 -14.35
C GLU A 46 -19.42 19.33 -14.51
N GLY A 47 -18.11 19.48 -14.64
CA GLY A 47 -17.19 18.35 -14.72
C GLY A 47 -15.75 18.73 -14.42
N PHE A 48 -14.90 17.72 -14.39
CA PHE A 48 -13.47 17.84 -14.21
C PHE A 48 -12.76 17.89 -15.56
N GLY A 49 -12.07 19.00 -15.84
CA GLY A 49 -11.31 19.18 -17.08
C GLY A 49 -9.89 18.65 -16.97
N TYR A 50 -9.48 17.85 -17.95
CA TYR A 50 -8.11 17.35 -18.05
C TYR A 50 -7.73 17.12 -19.51
N GLN A 51 -6.47 16.76 -19.73
CA GLN A 51 -6.00 16.31 -21.03
C GLN A 51 -5.68 14.82 -20.95
N ASN A 52 -6.21 13.98 -21.83
CA ASN A 52 -5.97 12.53 -21.79
C ASN A 52 -4.59 12.12 -22.35
N GLN A 53 -4.31 10.81 -22.43
CA GLN A 53 -3.06 10.28 -23.00
C GLN A 53 -2.83 10.66 -24.46
N LYS A 54 -3.89 10.95 -25.22
CA LYS A 54 -3.82 11.36 -26.64
C LYS A 54 -3.69 12.88 -26.82
N GLN A 55 -3.48 13.63 -25.74
CA GLN A 55 -3.44 15.09 -25.73
C GLN A 55 -4.78 15.77 -26.07
N GLU A 56 -5.90 15.05 -25.96
CA GLU A 56 -7.24 15.60 -26.16
C GLU A 56 -7.75 16.24 -24.88
N ASN A 57 -8.41 17.39 -24.99
CA ASN A 57 -9.11 18.02 -23.87
C ASN A 57 -10.40 17.23 -23.56
N VAL A 58 -10.50 16.72 -22.35
CA VAL A 58 -11.61 15.89 -21.89
C VAL A 58 -12.25 16.53 -20.67
N LEU A 59 -13.57 16.51 -20.62
CA LEU A 59 -14.36 16.78 -19.42
C LEU A 59 -14.99 15.46 -18.97
N THR A 60 -14.89 15.15 -17.69
CA THR A 60 -15.59 14.00 -17.09
C THR A 60 -16.50 14.45 -15.96
N THR A 61 -17.71 13.89 -15.88
CA THR A 61 -18.63 14.08 -14.75
C THR A 61 -18.27 13.16 -13.57
N ASN A 62 -17.43 12.14 -13.82
CA ASN A 62 -16.80 11.32 -12.79
C ASN A 62 -15.63 12.07 -12.13
N ILE A 63 -15.94 12.99 -11.23
CA ILE A 63 -14.95 13.88 -10.60
C ILE A 63 -13.96 13.06 -9.74
N PRO A 64 -12.65 13.07 -10.06
CA PRO A 64 -11.66 12.34 -9.27
C PRO A 64 -11.49 12.95 -7.87
N LYS A 65 -11.15 12.11 -6.89
CA LYS A 65 -10.96 12.55 -5.50
C LYS A 65 -9.71 13.44 -5.37
N SER A 66 -8.62 13.08 -6.04
CA SER A 66 -7.38 13.87 -6.11
C SER A 66 -7.55 15.02 -7.10
N ARG A 67 -7.46 16.26 -6.63
CA ARG A 67 -7.60 17.48 -7.43
C ARG A 67 -6.60 18.53 -6.94
N LYS A 68 -6.55 19.70 -7.59
CA LYS A 68 -5.79 20.84 -7.03
C LYS A 68 -6.29 21.13 -5.61
N GLY A 69 -5.36 21.14 -4.65
CA GLY A 69 -5.65 21.35 -3.22
C GLY A 69 -6.42 20.24 -2.51
N HIS A 70 -6.84 19.18 -3.20
CA HIS A 70 -7.56 18.04 -2.61
C HIS A 70 -6.71 16.79 -2.71
N TYR A 71 -6.36 16.22 -1.56
CA TYR A 71 -5.53 15.04 -1.46
C TYR A 71 -6.40 13.79 -1.31
N ALA A 72 -6.10 12.77 -2.09
CA ALA A 72 -6.69 11.45 -1.94
C ALA A 72 -5.68 10.37 -2.31
N PHE A 73 -5.93 9.15 -1.83
CA PHE A 73 -5.14 8.00 -2.23
C PHE A 73 -5.46 7.59 -3.66
N GLY A 74 -4.42 7.42 -4.47
CA GLY A 74 -4.46 6.74 -5.75
C GLY A 74 -3.59 5.48 -5.74
N THR A 75 -3.85 4.56 -6.65
CA THR A 75 -3.14 3.27 -6.73
C THR A 75 -2.03 3.34 -7.76
N VAL A 76 -0.84 2.89 -7.41
CA VAL A 76 0.29 2.84 -8.34
C VAL A 76 0.03 1.78 -9.41
N THR A 77 0.03 2.19 -10.67
CA THR A 77 -0.21 1.30 -11.82
C THR A 77 1.09 0.81 -12.47
N GLY A 78 2.17 1.59 -12.33
CA GLY A 78 3.48 1.28 -12.88
C GLY A 78 4.55 2.29 -12.51
N SER A 79 5.78 2.02 -12.95
CA SER A 79 6.95 2.88 -12.67
C SER A 79 7.85 2.98 -13.89
N ARG A 80 8.44 4.16 -14.11
CA ARG A 80 9.46 4.43 -15.12
C ARG A 80 10.65 5.11 -14.47
N ARG A 81 11.84 4.52 -14.61
CA ARG A 81 13.07 4.98 -13.93
C ARG A 81 13.51 6.40 -14.32
N ASP A 82 13.15 6.83 -15.51
CA ASP A 82 13.48 8.12 -16.11
C ASP A 82 12.42 9.19 -15.87
N LEU A 83 11.28 8.85 -15.23
CA LEU A 83 10.13 9.74 -15.10
C LEU A 83 9.54 9.77 -13.69
N GLY A 84 9.35 8.60 -13.07
CA GLY A 84 8.71 8.46 -11.76
C GLY A 84 7.70 7.31 -11.72
N VAL A 85 6.61 7.47 -10.98
CA VAL A 85 5.55 6.45 -10.83
C VAL A 85 4.22 6.95 -11.34
N PHE A 86 3.43 6.04 -11.92
CA PHE A 86 2.09 6.29 -12.42
C PHE A 86 1.06 5.90 -11.37
N VAL A 87 0.09 6.77 -11.15
CA VAL A 87 -0.93 6.65 -10.10
C VAL A 87 -2.30 6.83 -10.73
N ASP A 88 -3.14 5.82 -10.58
CA ASP A 88 -4.56 5.87 -10.93
C ASP A 88 -5.32 6.68 -9.88
N ILE A 89 -6.01 7.73 -10.34
CA ILE A 89 -6.85 8.63 -9.55
C ILE A 89 -8.34 8.52 -9.92
N GLY A 90 -8.71 7.55 -10.76
CA GLY A 90 -10.07 7.30 -11.23
C GLY A 90 -10.38 7.86 -12.62
N LEU A 91 -9.39 8.28 -13.41
CA LEU A 91 -9.61 8.72 -14.79
C LEU A 91 -9.47 7.53 -15.76
N LYS A 92 -10.50 7.30 -16.58
CA LYS A 92 -10.61 6.11 -17.46
C LYS A 92 -9.45 5.95 -18.44
N ASP A 93 -8.92 7.06 -18.95
CA ASP A 93 -7.94 7.09 -20.03
C ASP A 93 -6.63 7.80 -19.64
N LYS A 94 -6.34 7.96 -18.34
CA LYS A 94 -5.11 8.61 -17.87
C LYS A 94 -4.70 8.31 -16.43
N ASP A 95 -3.46 7.86 -16.27
CA ASP A 95 -2.78 7.87 -14.97
C ASP A 95 -2.02 9.18 -14.74
N MET A 96 -1.91 9.61 -13.49
CA MET A 96 -1.09 10.75 -13.10
C MET A 96 0.33 10.34 -12.77
N VAL A 97 1.30 11.16 -13.17
CA VAL A 97 2.71 10.91 -12.89
C VAL A 97 3.12 11.66 -11.62
N VAL A 98 3.69 10.93 -10.66
CA VAL A 98 4.49 11.52 -9.57
C VAL A 98 5.94 11.52 -10.04
N SER A 99 6.55 12.70 -10.10
CA SER A 99 7.93 12.86 -10.59
C SER A 99 8.93 12.10 -9.73
N LEU A 100 9.98 11.56 -10.34
CA LEU A 100 11.13 10.99 -9.65
C LEU A 100 11.78 11.96 -8.64
N ASP A 101 11.62 13.27 -8.84
CA ASP A 101 12.13 14.31 -7.92
C ASP A 101 11.40 14.32 -6.56
N GLU A 102 10.17 13.79 -6.51
CA GLU A 102 9.38 13.65 -5.29
C GLU A 102 9.57 12.26 -4.64
N LEU A 103 10.26 11.33 -5.32
CA LEU A 103 10.48 9.96 -4.85
C LEU A 103 11.79 9.82 -4.05
N PRO A 104 11.93 8.76 -3.23
CA PRO A 104 13.18 8.47 -2.54
C PRO A 104 14.35 8.32 -3.53
N THR A 105 15.54 8.77 -3.12
CA THR A 105 16.77 8.60 -3.92
C THR A 105 17.11 7.12 -4.15
N MET A 106 16.83 6.28 -3.13
CA MET A 106 17.02 4.83 -3.19
C MET A 106 15.84 4.20 -3.95
N ARG A 107 16.12 3.56 -5.09
CA ARG A 107 15.11 3.06 -6.02
C ARG A 107 14.36 1.84 -5.50
N GLU A 108 14.98 1.05 -4.63
CA GLU A 108 14.38 -0.06 -3.92
C GLU A 108 13.23 0.39 -2.99
N LEU A 109 13.25 1.67 -2.58
CA LEU A 109 12.20 2.30 -1.78
C LEU A 109 11.13 2.99 -2.62
N TRP A 110 11.19 2.88 -3.95
CA TRP A 110 10.15 3.40 -4.82
C TRP A 110 8.86 2.59 -4.68
N PRO A 111 7.70 3.25 -4.82
CA PRO A 111 6.42 2.57 -4.90
C PRO A 111 6.38 1.54 -6.05
N LYS A 112 5.76 0.39 -5.80
CA LYS A 112 5.51 -0.68 -6.77
C LYS A 112 4.04 -0.71 -7.17
N LYS A 113 3.73 -1.40 -8.27
CA LYS A 113 2.35 -1.61 -8.71
C LYS A 113 1.50 -2.18 -7.57
N GLY A 114 0.35 -1.55 -7.30
CA GLY A 114 -0.57 -1.90 -6.21
C GLY A 114 -0.35 -1.12 -4.91
N ASP A 115 0.78 -0.44 -4.74
CA ASP A 115 0.99 0.46 -3.60
C ASP A 115 0.07 1.70 -3.70
N ARG A 116 -0.18 2.39 -2.58
CA ARG A 116 -1.09 3.55 -2.53
C ARG A 116 -0.33 4.83 -2.20
N LEU A 117 -0.56 5.90 -2.96
CA LEU A 117 0.04 7.21 -2.70
C LEU A 117 -1.04 8.25 -2.49
N MET A 118 -0.93 9.05 -1.43
CA MET A 118 -1.79 10.20 -1.24
C MET A 118 -1.25 11.37 -2.06
N VAL A 119 -2.01 11.80 -3.06
CA VAL A 119 -1.59 12.80 -4.04
C VAL A 119 -2.63 13.90 -4.23
N SER A 120 -2.15 15.09 -4.55
CA SER A 120 -2.92 16.19 -5.14
C SER A 120 -2.42 16.46 -6.55
N LEU A 121 -3.16 17.27 -7.32
CA LEU A 121 -2.77 17.61 -8.69
C LEU A 121 -2.17 19.00 -8.78
N ARG A 122 -1.17 19.14 -9.65
CA ARG A 122 -0.59 20.42 -10.07
C ARG A 122 -0.45 20.48 -11.58
N VAL A 123 -0.48 21.69 -12.14
CA VAL A 123 -0.29 21.93 -13.58
C VAL A 123 0.95 22.79 -13.74
N ASP A 124 1.90 22.32 -14.56
CA ASP A 124 3.12 23.07 -14.83
C ASP A 124 2.92 24.16 -15.90
N ASP A 125 3.96 24.92 -16.21
CA ASP A 125 3.91 26.01 -17.18
C ASP A 125 3.79 25.53 -18.63
N LYS A 126 3.98 24.23 -18.88
CA LYS A 126 3.73 23.58 -20.17
C LYS A 126 2.36 22.90 -20.20
N GLU A 127 1.48 23.24 -19.28
CA GLU A 127 0.11 22.73 -19.16
C GLU A 127 0.02 21.21 -18.94
N ARG A 128 1.09 20.59 -18.42
CA ARG A 128 1.08 19.17 -18.05
C ARG A 128 0.59 18.99 -16.63
N ILE A 129 -0.32 18.03 -16.44
CA ILE A 129 -0.85 17.66 -15.14
C ILE A 129 0.08 16.64 -14.48
N TRP A 130 0.52 16.94 -13.26
CA TRP A 130 1.34 16.09 -12.41
C TRP A 130 0.62 15.78 -11.11
N ALA A 131 0.85 14.59 -10.56
CA ALA A 131 0.53 14.29 -9.18
C ALA A 131 1.68 14.73 -8.28
N SER A 132 1.36 15.33 -7.13
CA SER A 132 2.31 15.71 -6.10
C SER A 132 1.94 15.07 -4.77
N LEU A 133 2.95 14.54 -4.07
CA LEU A 133 2.76 13.79 -2.83
C LEU A 133 2.23 14.70 -1.71
N ALA A 134 1.36 14.15 -0.87
CA ALA A 134 0.96 14.78 0.37
C ALA A 134 2.16 14.99 1.29
N ASP A 135 2.25 16.18 1.88
CA ASP A 135 3.27 16.48 2.88
C ASP A 135 2.83 16.04 4.29
N GLU A 136 3.74 16.18 5.26
CA GLU A 136 3.47 15.82 6.65
C GLU A 136 2.29 16.60 7.26
N LYS A 137 2.03 17.83 6.83
CA LYS A 137 0.94 18.66 7.38
C LYS A 137 -0.41 18.07 6.98
N ILE A 138 -0.54 17.60 5.74
CA ILE A 138 -1.75 16.91 5.27
C ILE A 138 -2.01 15.65 6.10
N PHE A 139 -1.00 14.81 6.30
CA PHE A 139 -1.16 13.60 7.13
C PHE A 139 -1.54 13.93 8.58
N LYS A 140 -0.93 14.95 9.18
CA LYS A 140 -1.29 15.43 10.53
C LYS A 140 -2.73 15.93 10.59
N ALA A 141 -3.18 16.69 9.60
CA ALA A 141 -4.55 17.21 9.54
C ALA A 141 -5.60 16.09 9.41
N LEU A 142 -5.25 14.98 8.76
CA LEU A 142 -6.12 13.80 8.64
C LEU A 142 -6.09 12.91 9.88
N SER A 143 -5.06 13.02 10.72
CA SER A 143 -4.79 12.07 11.78
C SER A 143 -5.56 12.33 13.07
N LYS A 144 -5.94 11.23 13.73
CA LYS A 144 -6.42 11.19 15.12
C LYS A 144 -5.24 10.90 16.04
N ASN A 145 -5.41 11.28 17.31
CA ASN A 145 -4.47 10.92 18.36
C ASN A 145 -4.75 9.52 18.88
N GLY A 146 -3.72 8.68 18.89
CA GLY A 146 -3.75 7.37 19.51
C GLY A 146 -3.87 7.46 21.03
N THR A 147 -4.30 6.35 21.64
CA THR A 147 -4.41 6.22 23.10
C THR A 147 -3.75 4.93 23.58
N GLU A 148 -3.33 4.88 24.84
CA GLU A 148 -2.68 3.70 25.43
C GLU A 148 -3.54 2.42 25.35
N GLN A 149 -4.87 2.55 25.22
CA GLN A 149 -5.79 1.41 25.01
C GLN A 149 -5.53 0.67 23.69
N MET A 150 -4.86 1.32 22.74
CA MET A 150 -4.52 0.74 21.44
C MET A 150 -3.31 -0.20 21.51
N LYS A 151 -2.60 -0.25 22.63
CA LYS A 151 -1.43 -1.11 22.79
C LYS A 151 -1.78 -2.57 22.51
N ASN A 152 -0.89 -3.26 21.81
CA ASN A 152 -1.02 -4.65 21.38
C ASN A 152 -2.09 -4.93 20.31
N GLN A 153 -2.78 -3.90 19.80
CA GLN A 153 -3.69 -4.05 18.66
C GLN A 153 -2.91 -4.15 17.36
N ASP A 154 -3.41 -4.98 16.45
CA ASP A 154 -2.86 -5.09 15.10
C ASP A 154 -3.49 -4.02 14.21
N VAL A 155 -2.66 -3.35 13.41
CA VAL A 155 -3.05 -2.25 12.54
C VAL A 155 -2.51 -2.49 11.14
N THR A 156 -3.28 -2.03 10.15
CA THR A 156 -2.84 -1.94 8.75
C THR A 156 -2.70 -0.46 8.39
N GLY A 157 -1.66 -0.11 7.63
CA GLY A 157 -1.51 1.26 7.18
C GLY A 157 -0.55 1.44 6.02
N THR A 158 -0.67 2.59 5.38
CA THR A 158 0.07 2.96 4.18
C THR A 158 1.27 3.82 4.56
N VAL A 159 2.45 3.39 4.15
CA VAL A 159 3.71 4.10 4.35
C VAL A 159 3.70 5.39 3.53
N TYR A 160 3.92 6.54 4.18
CA TYR A 160 3.92 7.84 3.49
C TYR A 160 5.23 8.61 3.64
N ARG A 161 6.12 8.22 4.56
CA ARG A 161 7.39 8.91 4.73
C ARG A 161 8.49 8.00 5.25
N LEU A 162 9.64 8.08 4.61
CA LEU A 162 10.84 7.33 4.96
C LEU A 162 11.88 8.30 5.53
N LYS A 163 12.45 7.98 6.70
CA LYS A 163 13.52 8.73 7.35
C LYS A 163 14.53 7.74 7.94
N LEU A 164 15.77 8.19 8.09
CA LEU A 164 16.81 7.40 8.77
C LEU A 164 16.39 6.97 10.18
N ALA A 165 15.66 7.83 10.90
CA ALA A 165 15.14 7.54 12.23
C ALA A 165 14.03 6.48 12.24
N GLY A 166 13.36 6.23 11.11
CA GLY A 166 12.25 5.29 11.00
C GLY A 166 11.24 5.66 9.91
N THR A 167 10.22 4.83 9.78
CA THR A 167 9.17 4.99 8.76
C THR A 167 7.87 5.43 9.38
N TYR A 168 7.22 6.42 8.75
CA TYR A 168 5.88 6.83 9.09
C TYR A 168 4.86 6.22 8.13
N LEU A 169 3.72 5.83 8.70
CA LEU A 169 2.57 5.32 7.99
C LEU A 169 1.29 5.93 8.54
N LEU A 170 0.24 5.99 7.71
CA LEU A 170 -1.11 6.34 8.12
C LEU A 170 -1.92 5.05 8.17
N THR A 171 -2.49 4.72 9.33
CA THR A 171 -3.35 3.55 9.46
C THR A 171 -4.68 3.76 8.74
N ASP A 172 -5.37 2.67 8.40
CA ASP A 172 -6.69 2.75 7.75
C ASP A 172 -7.74 3.47 8.64
N ASP A 173 -7.54 3.48 9.96
CA ASP A 173 -8.37 4.20 10.95
C ASP A 173 -7.95 5.66 11.20
N PHE A 174 -7.00 6.17 10.40
CA PHE A 174 -6.46 7.53 10.44
C PHE A 174 -5.60 7.85 11.67
N TYR A 175 -4.74 6.92 12.12
CA TYR A 175 -3.70 7.22 13.10
C TYR A 175 -2.34 7.31 12.41
N ILE A 176 -1.49 8.24 12.84
CA ILE A 176 -0.09 8.22 12.42
C ILE A 176 0.64 7.15 13.21
N GLY A 177 1.27 6.24 12.49
CA GLY A 177 2.16 5.22 13.00
C GLY A 177 3.62 5.54 12.70
N PHE A 178 4.50 5.11 13.59
CA PHE A 178 5.94 5.21 13.44
C PHE A 178 6.59 3.85 13.72
N VAL A 179 7.38 3.37 12.76
CA VAL A 179 8.15 2.12 12.86
C VAL A 179 9.62 2.47 12.99
N HIS A 180 10.19 2.20 14.16
CA HIS A 180 11.63 2.33 14.40
C HIS A 180 12.40 1.25 13.61
N PRO A 181 13.65 1.51 13.13
CA PRO A 181 14.44 0.52 12.42
C PRO A 181 14.63 -0.81 13.16
N SER A 182 14.68 -0.80 14.50
CA SER A 182 14.75 -2.03 15.32
C SER A 182 13.47 -2.86 15.30
N GLU A 183 12.35 -2.31 14.84
CA GLU A 183 11.02 -2.92 14.88
C GLU A 183 10.55 -3.42 13.50
N ARG A 184 11.49 -3.59 12.57
CA ARG A 184 11.28 -4.12 11.21
C ARG A 184 12.47 -4.99 10.78
N TYR A 185 12.25 -5.87 9.82
CA TYR A 185 13.34 -6.65 9.18
C TYR A 185 13.84 -5.98 7.90
N GLN A 186 12.92 -5.41 7.13
CA GLN A 186 13.19 -4.69 5.90
C GLN A 186 12.57 -3.30 6.02
N GLU A 187 13.19 -2.32 5.36
CA GLU A 187 12.62 -0.98 5.26
C GLU A 187 11.41 -1.00 4.31
N PRO A 188 10.21 -0.60 4.79
CA PRO A 188 9.06 -0.47 3.91
C PRO A 188 9.31 0.60 2.86
N ARG A 189 8.85 0.34 1.63
CA ARG A 189 8.94 1.32 0.54
C ARG A 189 7.80 2.35 0.64
N LEU A 190 7.95 3.46 -0.06
CA LEU A 190 6.91 4.49 -0.10
C LEU A 190 5.62 3.93 -0.70
N GLY A 191 4.48 4.21 -0.07
CA GLY A 191 3.15 3.76 -0.50
C GLY A 191 2.82 2.31 -0.16
N GLU A 192 3.75 1.55 0.41
CA GLU A 192 3.51 0.17 0.81
C GLU A 192 2.46 0.10 1.92
N VAL A 193 1.53 -0.84 1.77
CA VAL A 193 0.60 -1.21 2.83
C VAL A 193 1.27 -2.26 3.70
N VAL A 194 1.52 -1.93 4.96
CA VAL A 194 2.14 -2.83 5.94
C VAL A 194 1.17 -3.17 7.06
N LYS A 195 1.37 -4.34 7.65
CA LYS A 195 0.67 -4.79 8.86
C LYS A 195 1.65 -4.78 10.02
N GLY A 196 1.23 -4.24 11.14
CA GLY A 196 2.05 -4.17 12.33
C GLY A 196 1.21 -4.15 13.59
N ARG A 197 1.87 -4.03 14.73
CA ARG A 197 1.25 -4.02 16.05
C ARG A 197 1.67 -2.79 16.82
N VAL A 198 0.72 -2.18 17.53
CA VAL A 198 1.00 -1.07 18.43
C VAL A 198 1.81 -1.56 19.64
N ILE A 199 3.00 -1.02 19.82
CA ILE A 199 3.89 -1.36 20.96
C ILE A 199 3.92 -0.25 22.03
N GLY A 200 3.45 0.94 21.69
CA GLY A 200 3.22 2.05 22.64
C GLY A 200 2.67 3.27 21.92
N VAL A 201 2.30 4.30 22.68
CA VAL A 201 1.86 5.59 22.13
C VAL A 201 2.75 6.70 22.66
N ARG A 202 3.14 7.61 21.78
CA ARG A 202 3.95 8.79 22.13
C ARG A 202 3.07 9.89 22.72
N PRO A 203 3.63 10.87 23.46
CA PRO A 203 2.85 12.00 23.99
C PRO A 203 2.12 12.82 22.93
N ASP A 204 2.61 12.82 21.68
CA ASP A 204 1.99 13.50 20.53
C ASP A 204 0.87 12.67 19.87
N GLY A 205 0.47 11.54 20.46
CA GLY A 205 -0.60 10.68 19.95
C GLY A 205 -0.16 9.74 18.83
N VAL A 206 1.11 9.78 18.39
CA VAL A 206 1.61 8.88 17.35
C VAL A 206 1.82 7.48 17.91
N LEU A 207 1.36 6.48 17.18
CA LEU A 207 1.49 5.07 17.53
C LEU A 207 2.90 4.59 17.20
N ASN A 208 3.64 4.07 18.18
CA ASN A 208 4.84 3.29 17.90
C ASN A 208 4.42 1.88 17.48
N LEU A 209 4.89 1.44 16.32
CA LEU A 209 4.48 0.19 15.68
C LEU A 209 5.67 -0.75 15.51
N SER A 210 5.39 -2.05 15.61
CA SER A 210 6.31 -3.11 15.23
C SER A 210 5.75 -3.92 14.07
N LEU A 211 6.57 -4.10 13.04
CA LEU A 211 6.30 -4.97 11.90
C LEU A 211 6.86 -6.39 12.12
N LYS A 212 7.55 -6.60 13.24
CA LYS A 212 8.03 -7.93 13.63
C LYS A 212 6.87 -8.77 14.18
N PRO A 213 6.90 -10.09 13.95
CA PRO A 213 5.93 -11.00 14.56
C PRO A 213 6.05 -10.91 16.09
N ARG A 214 4.98 -11.29 16.80
CA ARG A 214 5.02 -11.36 18.26
C ARG A 214 6.10 -12.36 18.70
N ALA A 215 6.71 -12.17 19.86
CA ALA A 215 7.77 -13.09 20.33
C ALA A 215 7.32 -14.57 20.42
N HIS A 216 6.01 -14.83 20.59
CA HIS A 216 5.44 -16.18 20.56
C HIS A 216 5.09 -16.69 19.14
N GLU A 217 5.03 -15.78 18.16
CA GLU A 217 4.87 -16.08 16.72
C GLU A 217 6.23 -16.09 15.99
N ALA A 218 7.30 -15.61 16.62
CA ALA A 218 8.64 -15.76 16.11
C ALA A 218 9.03 -17.25 16.15
N ILE A 219 9.30 -17.82 14.97
CA ILE A 219 9.87 -19.16 14.85
C ILE A 219 11.27 -19.09 15.48
N SER A 220 11.50 -19.86 16.56
CA SER A 220 12.83 -19.98 17.14
C SER A 220 13.80 -20.63 16.15
N ASN A 221 15.11 -20.42 16.30
CA ASN A 221 16.10 -21.08 15.42
C ASN A 221 15.91 -22.61 15.36
N ASP A 222 15.59 -23.23 16.50
CA ASP A 222 15.26 -24.65 16.58
C ASP A 222 14.01 -25.01 15.76
N ALA A 223 12.96 -24.18 15.80
CA ALA A 223 11.74 -24.37 15.01
C ALA A 223 11.98 -24.16 13.51
N ALA A 224 12.79 -23.16 13.13
CA ALA A 224 13.15 -22.91 11.73
C ALA A 224 13.96 -24.08 11.17
N MET A 225 14.92 -24.59 11.94
CA MET A 225 15.70 -25.77 11.58
C MET A 225 14.80 -27.00 11.35
N VAL A 226 13.89 -27.29 12.29
CA VAL A 226 12.94 -28.42 12.15
C VAL A 226 12.05 -28.24 10.92
N LEU A 227 11.58 -27.01 10.64
CA LEU A 227 10.79 -26.70 9.47
C LEU A 227 11.57 -26.94 8.17
N THR A 228 12.83 -26.51 8.09
CA THR A 228 13.71 -26.78 6.93
C THR A 228 13.96 -28.27 6.73
N PHE A 229 14.11 -29.04 7.82
CA PHE A 229 14.21 -30.51 7.74
C PHE A 229 12.95 -31.13 7.15
N LEU A 230 11.76 -30.68 7.58
CA LEU A 230 10.47 -31.10 7.05
C LEU A 230 10.31 -30.77 5.56
N GLU A 231 10.65 -29.55 5.15
CA GLU A 231 10.55 -29.10 3.75
C GLU A 231 11.47 -29.89 2.79
N ARG A 232 12.58 -30.42 3.31
CA ARG A 232 13.54 -31.24 2.54
C ARG A 232 13.23 -32.73 2.61
N ALA A 233 12.35 -33.16 3.52
CA ALA A 233 12.03 -34.55 3.71
C ALA A 233 11.08 -35.06 2.61
N PRO A 234 11.17 -36.35 2.22
CA PRO A 234 10.21 -36.98 1.33
C PRO A 234 8.79 -36.80 1.86
N GLU A 235 7.85 -36.46 0.96
CA GLU A 235 6.44 -36.22 1.30
C GLU A 235 6.19 -35.11 2.34
N ASN A 236 7.17 -34.24 2.60
CA ASN A 236 7.14 -33.20 3.63
C ASN A 236 6.78 -33.73 5.03
N LYS A 237 7.21 -34.96 5.35
CA LYS A 237 6.96 -35.59 6.64
C LYS A 237 8.24 -36.19 7.20
N ILE A 238 8.39 -36.13 8.52
CA ILE A 238 9.50 -36.77 9.24
C ILE A 238 8.93 -37.78 10.25
N PRO A 239 9.59 -38.94 10.45
CA PRO A 239 9.18 -39.95 11.43
C PRO A 239 9.58 -39.56 12.87
N PHE A 240 9.42 -38.28 13.21
CA PHE A 240 9.74 -37.74 14.53
C PHE A 240 8.54 -36.99 15.08
N THR A 241 8.24 -37.23 16.36
CA THR A 241 7.15 -36.56 17.09
C THR A 241 7.62 -36.08 18.45
N ASP A 242 6.74 -35.45 19.22
CA ASP A 242 7.04 -35.06 20.61
C ASP A 242 7.31 -36.26 21.54
N LYS A 243 6.99 -37.48 21.07
CA LYS A 243 7.20 -38.76 21.75
C LYS A 243 8.53 -39.45 21.39
N SER A 244 9.21 -39.07 20.31
CA SER A 244 10.47 -39.72 19.85
C SER A 244 11.57 -39.74 20.93
N ALA A 245 12.48 -40.71 20.84
CA ALA A 245 13.51 -40.91 21.86
C ALA A 245 14.49 -39.71 21.91
N PRO A 246 14.93 -39.28 23.11
CA PRO A 246 15.88 -38.18 23.24
C PRO A 246 17.16 -38.37 22.42
N GLU A 247 17.68 -39.59 22.37
CA GLU A 247 18.92 -39.95 21.70
C GLU A 247 18.78 -39.83 20.17
N GLU A 248 17.66 -40.28 19.61
CA GLU A 248 17.35 -40.19 18.17
C GLU A 248 17.15 -38.73 17.73
N ILE A 249 16.48 -37.92 18.55
CA ILE A 249 16.29 -36.49 18.30
C ILE A 249 17.64 -35.77 18.30
N LEU A 250 18.49 -36.07 19.29
CA LEU A 250 19.81 -35.45 19.40
C LEU A 250 20.71 -35.80 18.22
N GLN A 251 20.74 -37.07 17.80
CA GLN A 251 21.53 -37.53 16.66
C GLN A 251 21.07 -36.88 15.33
N THR A 252 19.76 -36.70 15.16
CA THR A 252 19.20 -36.21 13.89
C THR A 252 19.18 -34.69 13.80
N PHE A 253 18.76 -34.00 14.86
CA PHE A 253 18.53 -32.55 14.86
C PHE A 253 19.59 -31.77 15.65
N GLY A 254 20.48 -32.44 16.39
CA GLY A 254 21.53 -31.78 17.18
C GLY A 254 21.00 -30.97 18.37
N ILE A 255 19.73 -31.15 18.75
CA ILE A 255 19.07 -30.42 19.84
C ILE A 255 18.46 -31.38 20.87
N SER A 256 18.28 -30.91 22.10
CA SER A 256 17.64 -31.71 23.15
C SER A 256 16.15 -31.99 22.85
N LYS A 257 15.59 -33.08 23.40
CA LYS A 257 14.15 -33.37 23.32
C LYS A 257 13.28 -32.21 23.82
N GLY A 258 13.72 -31.48 24.85
CA GLY A 258 13.01 -30.31 25.36
C GLY A 258 12.99 -29.14 24.38
N GLN A 259 14.07 -28.90 23.63
CA GLN A 259 14.12 -27.91 22.55
C GLN A 259 13.26 -28.35 21.37
N PHE A 260 13.35 -29.63 20.97
CA PHE A 260 12.56 -30.19 19.88
C PHE A 260 11.04 -30.09 20.17
N LYS A 261 10.60 -30.42 21.39
CA LYS A 261 9.19 -30.24 21.79
C LYS A 261 8.73 -28.78 21.75
N ARG A 262 9.59 -27.84 22.16
CA ARG A 262 9.28 -26.40 22.06
C ARG A 262 9.18 -25.97 20.60
N ALA A 263 10.10 -26.42 19.75
CA ALA A 263 10.08 -26.16 18.31
C ALA A 263 8.79 -26.66 17.66
N LEU A 264 8.43 -27.93 17.88
CA LEU A 264 7.18 -28.52 17.40
C LEU A 264 5.95 -27.76 17.94
N GLY A 265 5.95 -27.40 19.22
CA GLY A 265 4.87 -26.63 19.84
C GLY A 265 4.65 -25.26 19.19
N THR A 266 5.74 -24.55 18.85
CA THR A 266 5.68 -23.28 18.11
C THR A 266 5.12 -23.49 16.71
N LEU A 267 5.61 -24.48 15.97
CA LEU A 267 5.17 -24.76 14.59
C LEU A 267 3.70 -25.23 14.53
N MET A 268 3.25 -26.05 15.49
CA MET A 268 1.84 -26.47 15.60
C MET A 268 0.91 -25.30 15.94
N LYS A 269 1.30 -24.41 16.87
CA LYS A 269 0.52 -23.19 17.18
C LYS A 269 0.36 -22.27 15.98
N GLN A 270 1.39 -22.20 15.13
CA GLN A 270 1.36 -21.46 13.86
C GLN A 270 0.66 -22.21 12.72
N ARG A 271 0.15 -23.42 12.99
CA ARG A 271 -0.53 -24.29 12.01
C ARG A 271 0.32 -24.60 10.79
N LEU A 272 1.65 -24.65 10.96
CA LEU A 272 2.59 -25.01 9.91
C LEU A 272 2.76 -26.53 9.80
N ILE A 273 2.61 -27.24 10.92
CA ILE A 273 2.77 -28.69 11.01
C ILE A 273 1.60 -29.32 11.76
N GLU A 274 1.36 -30.61 11.50
CA GLU A 274 0.49 -31.48 12.29
C GLU A 274 1.23 -32.76 12.66
N GLN A 275 0.81 -33.40 13.75
CA GLN A 275 1.30 -34.71 14.13
C GLN A 275 0.21 -35.75 13.94
N LYS A 276 0.47 -36.74 13.09
CA LYS A 276 -0.48 -37.79 12.75
C LYS A 276 0.26 -39.10 12.50
N ASP A 277 -0.26 -40.19 13.05
CA ASP A 277 0.22 -41.56 12.82
C ASP A 277 1.73 -41.76 13.06
N GLY A 278 2.30 -41.04 14.04
CA GLY A 278 3.73 -41.13 14.36
C GLY A 278 4.65 -40.25 13.50
N PHE A 279 4.08 -39.44 12.61
CA PHE A 279 4.81 -38.49 11.77
C PHE A 279 4.49 -37.06 12.18
N THR A 280 5.48 -36.17 12.00
CA THR A 280 5.23 -34.74 11.88
C THR A 280 5.15 -34.40 10.39
N ILE A 281 4.07 -33.75 9.97
CA ILE A 281 3.72 -33.49 8.57
C ILE A 281 3.56 -31.97 8.38
N LEU A 282 4.10 -31.43 7.28
CA LEU A 282 3.90 -30.03 6.91
C LEU A 282 2.48 -29.80 6.37
N VAL A 283 1.72 -28.90 6.99
CA VAL A 283 0.31 -28.61 6.66
C VAL A 283 0.19 -27.45 5.66
N LYS A 284 1.16 -26.54 5.65
CA LYS A 284 1.13 -25.34 4.80
C LYS A 284 2.51 -25.08 4.20
N LYS A 285 2.62 -24.98 2.87
CA LYS A 285 3.79 -24.38 2.24
C LYS A 285 3.79 -22.88 2.60
N PRO A 286 4.87 -22.34 3.18
CA PRO A 286 5.02 -20.90 3.26
C PRO A 286 5.10 -20.38 1.81
N ASN A 287 4.13 -19.54 1.42
CA ASN A 287 4.23 -18.71 0.23
C ASN A 287 5.19 -17.56 0.50
#